data_AF-A0AAD5WZS9-F1
#
_entry.id   AF-A0AAD5WZS9-F1
#
_cell.length_a   1.000
_cell.length_b   1.000
_cell.length_c   1.000
_cell.angle_alpha   90.00
_cell.angle_beta   90.00
_cell.angle_gamma   90.00
#
_symmetry.space_group_name_H-M   'P 1'
#
loop_
_entity.id
_entity.type
_entity.pdbx_description
1 polymer ?
#
loop_
_entity_poly.entity_id
_entity_poly.type
_entity_poly.pdbx_seq_one_letter_code
_entity_poly.pdbx_strand_id
1 'polypeptide(L)'
;MTTFDICNTPPTETIRLISTYLNRITSQNDRSPPTRTGLTRFHARTIPTIDIQGYLNRILKYAPCGNECFLAVLIYLDRMSRPRNGLVGMG
;
A
#
# COMPACT_ATOMS: atom_id res chain seq x y z
N MET A 1 -4.97 24.60 -16.22
CA MET A 1 -4.87 23.45 -15.31
C MET A 1 -3.43 23.39 -14.82
N THR A 2 -3.18 23.64 -13.54
CA THR A 2 -1.86 23.42 -12.95
C THR A 2 -1.66 21.91 -12.83
N THR A 3 -0.58 21.39 -13.42
CA THR A 3 -0.25 19.97 -13.25
C THR A 3 0.28 19.77 -11.84
N PHE A 4 -0.21 18.75 -11.14
CA PHE A 4 0.37 18.39 -9.85
C PHE A 4 1.72 17.74 -10.09
N ASP A 5 2.79 18.37 -9.61
CA ASP A 5 4.15 17.86 -9.75
C ASP A 5 4.56 17.03 -8.52
N ILE A 6 4.48 15.71 -8.69
CA ILE A 6 4.82 14.78 -7.62
C ILE A 6 6.33 14.75 -7.35
N CYS A 7 7.18 15.08 -8.33
CA CYS A 7 8.64 15.01 -8.16
C CYS A 7 9.14 16.12 -7.24
N ASN A 8 8.51 17.29 -7.31
CA ASN A 8 8.84 18.45 -6.47
C ASN A 8 8.02 18.55 -5.18
N THR A 9 7.11 17.61 -4.94
CA THR A 9 6.33 17.54 -3.71
C THR A 9 7.20 17.02 -2.54
N PRO A 10 7.12 17.57 -1.32
CA PRO A 10 7.87 17.01 -0.19
C PRO A 10 7.47 15.56 0.11
N PRO A 11 8.41 14.66 0.47
CA PRO A 11 8.10 13.26 0.78
C PRO A 11 7.04 13.07 1.87
N THR A 12 6.98 13.99 2.83
CA THR A 12 5.95 13.99 3.88
C THR A 12 4.54 14.20 3.32
N GLU A 13 4.40 15.02 2.29
CA GLU A 13 3.11 15.27 1.65
C GLU A 13 2.72 14.09 0.75
N THR A 14 3.68 13.50 0.03
CA THR A 14 3.49 12.24 -0.70
C THR A 14 3.02 11.12 0.24
N ILE A 15 3.64 10.98 1.41
CA ILE A 15 3.24 10.03 2.46
C ILE A 15 1.81 10.30 2.93
N ARG A 16 1.43 11.56 3.14
CA ARG A 16 0.07 11.94 3.57
C ARG A 16 -0.98 11.57 2.53
N LEU A 17 -0.70 11.78 1.25
CA LEU A 17 -1.60 11.41 0.16
C LEU A 17 -1.75 9.89 0.07
N ILE A 18 -0.63 9.16 0.12
CA ILE A 18 -0.61 7.69 0.04
C ILE A 18 -1.26 7.05 1.26
N SER A 19 -1.01 7.56 2.48
CA SER A 19 -1.62 7.04 3.70
C SER A 19 -3.14 7.22 3.67
N THR A 20 -3.62 8.37 3.21
CA THR A 20 -5.06 8.64 3.05
C THR A 20 -5.70 7.65 2.07
N TYR A 21 -5.04 7.41 0.93
CA TYR A 21 -5.51 6.45 -0.07
C TYR A 21 -5.54 5.02 0.47
N LEU A 22 -4.47 4.57 1.11
CA LEU A 22 -4.37 3.22 1.68
C LEU A 22 -5.41 3.01 2.79
N ASN A 23 -5.61 3.98 3.69
CA ASN A 23 -6.65 3.91 4.71
C ASN A 23 -8.04 3.75 4.11
N ARG A 24 -8.33 4.47 3.01
CA ARG A 24 -9.62 4.35 2.31
C ARG A 24 -9.81 2.95 1.72
N ILE A 25 -8.78 2.40 1.07
CA ILE A 25 -8.85 1.04 0.51
C ILE A 25 -9.01 0.01 1.62
N THR A 26 -8.22 0.09 2.69
CA THR A 26 -8.33 -0.84 3.83
C THR A 26 -9.74 -0.79 4.41
N SER A 27 -10.28 0.41 4.67
CA SER A 27 -11.64 0.58 5.19
C SER A 27 -12.73 0.04 4.25
N GLN A 28 -12.50 0.07 2.93
CA GLN A 28 -13.40 -0.52 1.94
C GLN A 28 -13.28 -2.05 1.91
N ASN A 29 -12.05 -2.56 1.98
CA ASN A 29 -11.77 -4.00 1.96
C ASN A 29 -12.24 -4.70 3.24
N ASP A 30 -12.19 -4.04 4.39
CA ASP A 30 -12.68 -4.57 5.68
C ASP A 30 -14.19 -4.86 5.66
N ARG A 31 -14.94 -4.24 4.73
CA ARG A 31 -16.37 -4.53 4.52
C ARG A 31 -16.60 -5.77 3.67
N SER A 32 -15.58 -6.26 2.98
CA SER A 32 -15.67 -7.46 2.17
C SER A 32 -15.53 -8.68 3.08
N PRO A 33 -16.38 -9.71 2.93
CA PRO A 33 -16.23 -10.92 3.72
C PRO A 33 -14.86 -11.55 3.45
N PRO A 34 -14.19 -12.11 4.48
CA PRO A 34 -12.89 -12.74 4.30
C PRO A 34 -12.98 -13.82 3.23
N THR A 35 -12.17 -13.69 2.19
CA THR A 35 -12.09 -14.71 1.14
C THR A 35 -11.60 -16.00 1.77
N ARG A 36 -12.22 -17.14 1.44
CA ARG A 36 -11.86 -18.49 1.96
C ARG A 36 -10.47 -18.99 1.51
N THR A 37 -9.64 -18.09 1.00
CA THR A 37 -8.24 -18.31 0.65
C THR A 37 -7.44 -18.20 1.94
N GLY A 38 -6.69 -19.26 2.30
CA GLY A 38 -5.93 -19.32 3.55
C GLY A 38 -4.99 -18.13 3.81
N LEU A 39 -4.48 -18.06 5.04
CA LEU A 39 -3.59 -16.98 5.48
C LEU A 39 -2.42 -16.79 4.52
N THR A 40 -2.22 -15.54 4.09
CA THR A 40 -1.06 -15.15 3.29
C THR A 40 0.08 -14.68 4.20
N ARG A 41 1.30 -14.60 3.65
CA ARG A 41 2.46 -13.97 4.31
C ARG A 41 2.25 -12.50 4.71
N PHE A 42 1.16 -11.87 4.27
CA PHE A 42 0.80 -10.50 4.59
C PHE A 42 -0.22 -10.39 5.74
N HIS A 43 -0.67 -11.51 6.31
CA HIS A 43 -1.55 -11.51 7.48
C HIS A 43 -0.71 -11.36 8.77
N ALA A 44 -0.96 -10.29 9.51
CA ALA A 44 -0.41 -10.10 10.84
C ALA A 44 -1.19 -10.91 11.89
N ARG A 45 -0.52 -11.29 12.99
CA ARG A 45 -1.17 -11.97 14.13
C ARG A 45 -2.11 -11.05 14.90
N THR A 46 -1.79 -9.76 14.95
CA THR A 46 -2.54 -8.73 15.66
C THR A 46 -2.50 -7.43 14.86
N ILE A 47 -3.48 -6.56 15.10
CA ILE A 47 -3.52 -5.22 14.51
C ILE A 47 -2.34 -4.41 15.07
N PRO A 48 -1.52 -3.75 14.22
CA PRO A 48 -0.46 -2.86 14.68
C PRO A 48 -1.00 -1.68 15.49
N THR A 49 -0.26 -1.23 16.50
CA THR A 49 -0.60 -0.03 17.30
C THR A 49 -0.25 1.29 16.63
N ILE A 50 0.50 1.23 15.52
CA ILE A 50 0.87 2.37 14.69
C ILE A 50 -0.01 2.40 13.45
N ASP A 51 -0.46 3.59 13.08
CA ASP A 51 -1.26 3.80 11.89
C ASP A 51 -0.40 3.74 10.60
N ILE A 52 -1.07 3.68 9.45
CA ILE A 52 -0.40 3.58 8.15
C ILE A 52 0.54 4.78 7.93
N GLN A 53 0.11 5.99 8.26
CA GLN A 53 0.92 7.19 8.09
C GLN A 53 2.14 7.20 9.00
N GLY A 54 1.99 6.84 10.27
CA GLY A 54 3.10 6.69 11.22
C GLY A 54 4.11 5.65 10.75
N TYR A 55 3.64 4.54 10.19
CA TYR A 55 4.53 3.50 9.65
C TYR A 55 5.31 3.98 8.42
N LEU A 56 4.66 4.67 7.47
CA LEU A 56 5.34 5.27 6.31
C LEU A 56 6.36 6.33 6.73
N ASN A 57 6.06 7.16 7.74
CA ASN A 57 7.02 8.11 8.29
C ASN A 57 8.22 7.42 8.96
N ARG A 58 8.02 6.28 9.63
CA ARG A 58 9.13 5.48 10.15
C ARG A 58 10.00 4.95 9.02
N ILE A 59 9.41 4.49 7.92
CA ILE A 59 10.18 4.07 6.74
C ILE A 59 11.02 5.25 6.23
N LEU A 60 10.43 6.43 6.02
CA LEU A 60 11.18 7.62 5.60
C LEU A 60 12.33 7.97 6.55
N LYS A 61 12.10 7.86 7.88
CA LYS A 61 13.10 8.18 8.89
C LYS A 61 14.32 7.23 8.86
N TYR A 62 14.10 5.93 8.67
CA TYR A 62 15.16 4.92 8.77
C TYR A 62 15.70 4.44 7.41
N ALA A 63 14.97 4.72 6.33
CA ALA A 63 15.33 4.42 4.94
C ALA A 63 14.97 5.64 4.07
N PRO A 64 15.76 6.73 4.15
CA PRO A 64 15.47 7.96 3.42
C PRO A 64 15.47 7.69 1.91
N CYS A 65 14.33 7.97 1.28
CA CYS A 65 14.09 7.73 -0.14
C CYS A 65 13.21 8.84 -0.74
N GLY A 66 13.26 8.97 -2.06
CA GLY A 66 12.43 9.92 -2.80
C GLY A 66 10.98 9.48 -2.93
N ASN A 67 10.16 10.35 -3.51
CA ASN A 67 8.73 10.09 -3.74
C ASN A 67 8.49 8.84 -4.57
N GLU A 68 9.39 8.53 -5.53
CA GLU A 68 9.28 7.33 -6.36
C GLU A 68 9.20 6.04 -5.55
N CYS A 69 9.87 5.97 -4.39
CA CYS A 69 9.86 4.78 -3.56
C CYS A 69 8.46 4.52 -2.96
N PHE A 70 7.82 5.56 -2.43
CA PHE A 70 6.47 5.44 -1.88
C PHE A 70 5.42 5.19 -2.97
N LEU A 71 5.59 5.78 -4.15
CA LEU A 71 4.73 5.48 -5.30
C LEU A 71 4.88 4.03 -5.78
N ALA A 72 6.11 3.49 -5.76
CA ALA A 72 6.36 2.10 -6.09
C ALA A 72 5.61 1.15 -5.16
N VAL A 73 5.44 1.48 -3.88
CA VAL A 73 4.62 0.68 -2.95
C VAL A 73 3.19 0.50 -3.47
N LEU A 74 2.53 1.56 -3.95
CA LEU A 74 1.19 1.47 -4.52
C LEU A 74 1.15 0.56 -5.75
N ILE A 75 2.15 0.67 -6.62
CA ILE A 75 2.27 -0.17 -7.83
C ILE A 75 2.42 -1.65 -7.43
N TYR A 76 3.23 -1.95 -6.42
CA TYR A 76 3.43 -3.32 -5.95
C TYR A 76 2.17 -3.88 -5.28
N LEU A 77 1.43 -3.08 -4.50
CA LEU A 77 0.16 -3.49 -3.91
C LEU A 77 -0.88 -3.80 -4.98
N ASP A 78 -1.03 -2.93 -5.99
CA ASP A 78 -1.93 -3.18 -7.12
C ASP A 78 -1.58 -4.49 -7.84
N ARG A 79 -0.30 -4.68 -8.20
CA ARG A 79 0.18 -5.90 -8.87
C ARG A 79 -0.06 -7.17 -8.06
N MET A 80 0.12 -7.12 -6.74
CA MET A 80 -0.12 -8.27 -5.86
C MET A 80 -1.60 -8.56 -5.65
N SER A 81 -2.48 -7.56 -5.81
CA SER A 81 -3.93 -7.73 -5.70
C SER A 81 -4.56 -8.41 -6.93
N ARG A 82 -3.86 -8.43 -8.06
CA ARG A 82 -4.35 -9.04 -9.30
C ARG A 82 -4.46 -10.56 -9.15
N PRO A 83 -5.55 -11.19 -9.62
CA PRO A 83 -5.66 -12.64 -9.67
C PRO A 83 -4.49 -13.24 -10.46
N ARG A 84 -3.87 -14.31 -9.94
CA ARG A 84 -2.87 -15.08 -10.69
C ARG A 84 -3.55 -15.89 -11.79
N ASN A 85 -3.92 -15.25 -12.90
CA ASN A 85 -4.52 -15.90 -14.07
C ASN A 85 -3.50 -16.69 -14.93
N GLY A 86 -2.43 -17.23 -14.35
CA GLY A 86 -1.29 -17.78 -15.10
C GLY A 86 -0.93 -19.25 -14.85
N LEU A 87 -1.66 -20.01 -14.02
CA LEU A 87 -1.32 -21.41 -13.70
C LEU A 87 -2.53 -22.37 -13.76
N VAL A 88 -3.53 -22.08 -14.60
CA VAL A 88 -4.58 -23.04 -14.94
C VAL A 88 -4.32 -23.52 -16.36
N GLY A 89 -3.62 -24.65 -16.49
CA GLY A 89 -3.28 -25.25 -17.76
C GLY A 89 -2.08 -26.20 -17.72
N MET A 90 -2.06 -27.14 -16.77
CA MET A 90 -1.31 -28.41 -16.86
C MET A 90 -1.93 -29.36 -15.84
N GLY A 91 -2.91 -30.14 -16.29
CA GLY A 91 -3.67 -31.13 -15.52
C GLY A 91 -4.84 -31.63 -16.33
#